data_AF-A0A4Q1FAT8-F1
#
_entry.id   AF-A0A4Q1FAT8-F1
#
_cell.length_a   1.000
_cell.length_b   1.000
_cell.length_c   1.000
_cell.angle_alpha   90.00
_cell.angle_beta   90.00
_cell.angle_gamma   90.00
#
_symmetry.space_group_name_H-M   'P 1'
#
loop_
_entity.id
_entity.type
_entity.pdbx_description
1 polymer ?
#
loop_
_entity_poly.entity_id
_entity_poly.type
_entity_poly.pdbx_seq_one_letter_code
_entity_poly.pdbx_strand_id
1 'polypeptide(L)' 'MSINNLSEEFETRLKDFFIDIIDPKDMAKSIRQVNYALSLCSMRGCETLESELSNIDDNFYWLNRLAEILDPYLDVE' A
#
# COMPACT_ATOMS: atom_id res chain seq x y z
N MET A 1 7.27 25.41 6.03
CA MET A 1 6.34 24.28 5.85
C MET A 1 5.36 24.30 7.01
N SER A 2 4.07 24.47 6.73
CA SER A 2 3.04 24.24 7.74
C SER A 2 3.10 22.77 8.14
N ILE A 3 3.26 22.47 9.44
CA ILE A 3 3.12 21.11 9.93
C ILE A 3 1.61 20.85 9.96
N ASN A 4 1.08 20.33 8.86
CA ASN A 4 -0.31 19.87 8.83
C ASN A 4 -0.35 18.57 9.61
N ASN A 5 -0.55 18.68 10.93
CA ASN A 5 -0.81 17.52 11.77
C ASN A 5 -2.11 16.86 11.29
N LEU A 6 -2.15 15.53 11.30
CA LEU A 6 -3.39 14.80 11.17
C LEU A 6 -4.31 15.17 12.35
N SER A 7 -5.62 15.04 12.17
CA SER A 7 -6.51 15.18 13.32
C SER A 7 -6.31 14.02 14.28
N GLU A 8 -6.46 14.27 15.58
CA GLU A 8 -6.33 13.23 16.62
C GLU A 8 -7.30 12.06 16.38
N GLU A 9 -8.50 12.36 15.86
CA GLU A 9 -9.48 11.35 15.46
C GLU A 9 -8.94 10.44 14.35
N PHE A 10 -8.30 11.03 13.33
CA PHE A 10 -7.77 10.27 12.20
C PHE A 10 -6.59 9.38 12.65
N GLU A 11 -5.71 9.89 13.49
CA GLU A 11 -4.62 9.08 14.07
C GLU A 11 -5.15 7.93 14.93
N THR A 12 -6.20 8.16 15.72
CA THR A 12 -6.83 7.13 16.55
C THR A 12 -7.41 6.02 15.68
N ARG A 13 -8.15 6.36 14.62
CA ARG A 13 -8.72 5.37 13.70
C ARG A 13 -7.66 4.55 12.96
N LEU A 14 -6.51 5.15 12.62
CA LEU A 14 -5.39 4.41 12.06
C LEU A 14 -4.80 3.42 13.06
N LYS A 15 -4.62 3.84 14.32
CA LYS A 15 -4.13 2.96 15.38
C LYS A 15 -5.08 1.79 15.61
N ASP A 16 -6.37 2.05 15.75
CA ASP A 16 -7.38 1.01 15.97
C ASP A 16 -7.40 0.00 14.81
N PHE A 17 -7.29 0.48 13.56
CA PHE A 17 -7.19 -0.40 12.39
C PHE A 17 -5.99 -1.35 12.48
N PHE A 18 -4.81 -0.83 12.82
CA PHE A 18 -3.58 -1.63 12.87
C PHE A 18 -3.39 -2.43 14.17
N ILE A 19 -4.20 -2.20 15.18
CA ILE A 19 -4.17 -2.97 16.44
C ILE A 19 -5.24 -4.07 16.43
N ASP A 20 -6.46 -3.74 15.99
CA ASP A 20 -7.62 -4.61 16.18
C ASP A 20 -8.08 -5.32 14.90
N ILE A 21 -7.67 -4.87 13.71
CA ILE A 21 -8.17 -5.40 12.43
C ILE A 21 -7.10 -6.21 11.69
N ILE A 22 -5.90 -5.65 11.48
CA ILE A 22 -4.82 -6.33 10.78
C ILE A 22 -3.46 -5.84 11.28
N ASP A 23 -2.54 -6.78 11.53
CA ASP A 23 -1.16 -6.45 11.89
C ASP A 23 -0.48 -5.65 10.76
N PRO A 24 0.31 -4.61 11.06
CA PRO A 24 1.01 -3.81 10.05
C PRO A 24 1.84 -4.65 9.07
N LYS A 25 2.57 -5.67 9.54
CA LYS A 25 3.38 -6.53 8.67
C LYS A 25 2.50 -7.38 7.76
N ASP A 26 1.40 -7.91 8.28
CA ASP A 26 0.44 -8.69 7.47
C ASP A 26 -0.24 -7.81 6.40
N MET A 27 -0.56 -6.55 6.73
CA MET A 27 -1.06 -5.59 5.76
C MET A 27 -0.01 -5.26 4.69
N ALA A 28 1.24 -5.01 5.09
CA ALA A 28 2.33 -4.76 4.16
C ALA A 28 2.53 -5.93 3.18
N LYS A 29 2.50 -7.17 3.69
CA LYS A 29 2.55 -8.38 2.88
C LYS A 29 1.39 -8.47 1.89
N SER A 30 0.17 -8.18 2.35
CA SER A 30 -1.03 -8.18 1.51
C SER A 30 -0.93 -7.14 0.39
N ILE A 31 -0.48 -5.92 0.71
CA ILE A 31 -0.25 -4.86 -0.27
C ILE A 31 0.77 -5.30 -1.33
N ARG A 32 1.90 -5.88 -0.93
CA ARG A 32 2.94 -6.36 -1.85
C ARG A 32 2.42 -7.47 -2.77
N GLN A 33 1.61 -8.39 -2.26
CA GLN A 33 0.98 -9.45 -3.07
C GLN A 33 0.06 -8.87 -4.14
N VAL A 34 -0.78 -7.89 -3.78
CA VAL A 34 -1.67 -7.21 -4.73
C VAL A 34 -0.85 -6.45 -5.77
N ASN A 35 0.16 -5.69 -5.36
CA ASN A 35 1.05 -4.99 -6.27
C ASN A 35 1.76 -5.94 -7.24
N TYR A 36 2.26 -7.08 -6.76
CA TYR A 36 2.88 -8.10 -7.60
C TYR A 36 1.89 -8.65 -8.65
N ALA A 37 0.65 -8.94 -8.24
CA ALA A 37 -0.38 -9.40 -9.17
C ALA A 37 -0.72 -8.35 -10.24
N LEU A 38 -0.82 -7.07 -9.85
CA LEU A 38 -1.05 -5.95 -10.77
C LEU A 38 0.11 -5.81 -11.77
N SER A 39 1.36 -5.87 -11.31
CA SER A 39 2.53 -5.85 -12.19
C SER A 39 2.53 -7.01 -13.18
N LEU A 40 2.24 -8.23 -12.73
CA LEU A 40 2.13 -9.39 -13.62
C LEU A 40 1.06 -9.20 -14.68
N CYS A 41 -0.10 -8.65 -14.33
CA CYS A 41 -1.17 -8.43 -15.28
C CYS A 41 -0.82 -7.33 -16.30
N SER A 42 -0.12 -6.29 -15.88
CA SER A 42 0.44 -5.25 -16.76
C SER A 42 1.48 -5.83 -17.73
N MET A 43 2.44 -6.62 -17.23
CA MET A 43 3.47 -7.28 -18.06
C MET A 43 2.88 -8.27 -19.07
N ARG A 44 1.72 -8.85 -18.79
CA ARG A 44 1.03 -9.80 -19.68
C ARG A 44 0.20 -9.10 -20.78
N GLY A 45 0.15 -7.77 -20.82
CA GLY A 45 -0.63 -7.03 -21.82
C GLY A 45 -2.12 -7.31 -21.70
N CYS A 46 -2.63 -7.43 -20.46
CA CYS A 46 -4.06 -7.65 -20.26
C CYS A 46 -4.83 -6.39 -20.70
N GLU A 47 -5.58 -6.48 -21.80
CA GLU A 47 -6.25 -5.36 -22.47
C GLU A 47 -7.08 -4.47 -21.53
N THR A 48 -7.68 -5.05 -20.47
CA THR A 48 -8.46 -4.32 -19.47
C THR A 48 -7.63 -3.38 -18.59
N LEU A 49 -6.33 -3.67 -18.41
CA LEU A 49 -5.42 -2.84 -17.62
C LEU A 49 -4.76 -1.74 -18.45
N GLU A 50 -4.69 -1.92 -19.78
CA GLU A 50 -4.02 -0.95 -20.65
C GLU A 50 -4.69 0.43 -20.65
N SER A 51 -6.02 0.49 -20.49
CA SER A 51 -6.77 1.76 -20.40
C SER A 51 -6.61 2.49 -19.06
N GLU A 52 -6.16 1.80 -18.01
CA GLU A 52 -6.02 2.33 -16.64
C GLU A 52 -4.56 2.49 -16.21
N LEU A 53 -3.60 2.21 -17.10
CA LEU A 53 -2.16 2.15 -16.81
C LEU A 53 -1.64 3.39 -16.07
N SER A 54 -2.04 4.60 -16.49
CA SER A 54 -1.57 5.84 -15.84
C SER A 54 -2.03 5.96 -14.38
N ASN A 55 -3.23 5.49 -14.06
CA ASN A 55 -3.76 5.49 -12.69
C ASN A 55 -3.08 4.40 -11.84
N ILE A 56 -2.67 3.30 -12.48
CA ILE A 56 -2.03 2.17 -11.82
C ILE A 56 -0.59 2.49 -11.42
N ASP A 57 0.15 3.27 -12.21
CA ASP A 57 1.53 3.65 -11.88
C ASP A 57 1.60 4.44 -10.55
N ASP A 58 0.75 5.47 -10.40
CA ASP A 58 0.68 6.25 -9.16
C ASP A 58 0.21 5.38 -7.98
N ASN A 59 -0.85 4.59 -8.18
CA ASN A 59 -1.37 3.70 -7.14
C ASN A 59 -0.32 2.66 -6.70
N PHE A 60 0.41 2.07 -7.65
CA PHE A 60 1.47 1.12 -7.39
C PHE A 60 2.59 1.75 -6.56
N TYR A 61 3.00 2.97 -6.90
CA TYR A 61 3.98 3.72 -6.12
C TYR A 61 3.51 3.98 -4.69
N TRP A 62 2.30 4.50 -4.50
CA TRP A 62 1.76 4.80 -3.17
C TRP A 62 1.59 3.56 -2.30
N LEU A 63 1.10 2.47 -2.88
CA LEU A 63 0.93 1.20 -2.19
C LEU A 63 2.27 0.61 -1.75
N ASN A 64 3.31 0.64 -2.61
CA ASN A 64 4.63 0.18 -2.20
C ASN A 64 5.23 1.04 -1.09
N ARG A 65 5.08 2.38 -1.17
CA ARG A 65 5.53 3.28 -0.10
C ARG A 65 4.81 3.02 1.22
N LEU A 66 3.50 2.76 1.18
CA LEU A 66 2.75 2.38 2.38
C LEU A 66 3.25 1.05 2.94
N ALA A 67 3.46 0.04 2.10
CA ALA A 67 4.00 -1.25 2.55
C ALA A 67 5.40 -1.10 3.19
N GLU A 68 6.25 -0.22 2.68
CA GLU A 68 7.56 0.10 3.26
C GLU A 68 7.45 0.80 4.63
N ILE A 69 6.47 1.69 4.81
CA ILE A 69 6.21 2.33 6.11
C ILE A 69 5.72 1.31 7.14
N LEU A 70 4.83 0.41 6.72
CA LEU A 70 4.21 -0.59 7.60
C LEU A 70 5.17 -1.73 7.98
N ASP A 71 6.07 -2.09 7.07
CA ASP A 71 7.08 -3.12 7.29
C ASP A 71 8.38 -2.76 6.56
N PRO A 72 9.25 -1.95 7.17
CA PRO A 72 10.47 -1.45 6.52
C PRO A 72 11.53 -2.53 6.28
N TYR A 73 11.37 -3.71 6.89
CA TYR A 73 12.36 -4.78 6.89
C TYR A 73 11.75 -6.05 6.30
N LEU A 74 11.62 -6.04 4.97
CA LEU A 74 10.91 -7.04 4.18
C LEU A 74 11.24 -8.50 4.51
N ASP A 75 12.43 -8.81 5.03
CA ASP A 75 12.87 -10.17 5.39
C ASP A 75 14.05 -10.16 6.40
N VAL A 76 14.01 -9.34 7.46
CA VAL A 76 15.11 -9.29 8.47
C VAL A 76 14.86 -10.26 9.65
N GLU A 77 14.01 -11.28 9.46
CA GLU A 77 13.80 -12.37 10.42
C GLU A 77 14.43 -13.69 9.93
#